data_AF-A0A661ILV2-F1
#
_entry.id   AF-A0A661ILV2-F1
#
_cell.length_a   1.000
_cell.length_b   1.000
_cell.length_c   1.000
_cell.angle_alpha   90.00
_cell.angle_beta   90.00
_cell.angle_gamma   90.00
#
_symmetry.space_group_name_H-M   'P 1'
#
loop_
_entity.id
_entity.type
_entity.pdbx_description
1 polymer ?
#
loop_
_entity_poly.entity_id
_entity_poly.type
_entity_poly.pdbx_seq_one_letter_code
_entity_poly.pdbx_strand_id
1 'polypeptide(L)'
;MHKRLEKYIESYDEIQNYKTYELILNGGMIVLINQEINCEVIIENNFYQLESFQAILINAYEKSVHIQSSEKINITAIRFKGAGPSFFYEEYVDELMHNQKEPIFIENNILINELNTYFQNRFKPSKLPFNIMKIIDLLDG
;
A
#
# COMPACT_ATOMS: atom_id res chain seq x y z
N MET A 1 1.37 11.23 -13.75
CA MET A 1 2.12 11.15 -12.48
C MET A 1 3.41 11.95 -12.64
N HIS A 2 4.04 12.44 -11.57
CA HIS A 2 5.32 13.16 -11.72
C HIS A 2 6.45 12.20 -12.16
N LYS A 3 7.32 12.59 -13.10
CA LYS A 3 8.38 11.72 -13.67
C LYS A 3 9.24 10.99 -12.63
N ARG A 4 9.56 11.65 -11.51
CA ARG A 4 10.34 11.04 -10.42
C ARG A 4 9.58 9.90 -9.73
N LEU A 5 8.26 10.03 -9.59
CA LEU A 5 7.40 9.02 -8.97
C LEU A 5 7.19 7.82 -9.89
N GLU A 6 7.13 8.02 -11.22
CA GLU A 6 6.99 6.94 -12.22
C GLU A 6 8.11 5.89 -12.18
N LYS A 7 9.24 6.22 -11.57
CA LYS A 7 10.31 5.25 -11.34
C LYS A 7 9.96 4.22 -10.25
N TYR A 8 9.11 4.59 -9.30
CA TYR A 8 8.85 3.82 -8.07
C TYR A 8 7.38 3.40 -7.92
N ILE A 9 6.47 4.16 -8.51
CA ILE A 9 5.04 3.91 -8.51
C ILE A 9 4.66 3.41 -9.89
N GLU A 10 3.92 2.31 -9.91
CA GLU A 10 3.39 1.68 -11.11
C GLU A 10 2.08 2.35 -11.53
N SER A 11 1.11 2.39 -10.63
CA SER A 11 -0.22 2.93 -10.91
C SER A 11 -0.93 3.42 -9.63
N TYR A 12 -1.94 4.26 -9.86
CA TYR A 12 -3.00 4.56 -8.91
C TYR A 12 -4.27 3.92 -9.46
N ASP A 13 -4.67 2.79 -8.87
CA ASP A 13 -5.83 2.03 -9.33
C ASP A 13 -7.04 2.46 -8.49
N GLU A 14 -8.03 3.05 -9.14
CA GLU A 14 -9.30 3.39 -8.51
C GLU A 14 -10.22 2.16 -8.51
N ILE A 15 -10.57 1.71 -7.31
CA ILE A 15 -11.47 0.59 -7.08
C ILE A 15 -12.79 1.18 -6.60
N GLN A 16 -13.77 1.23 -7.49
CA GLN A 16 -15.04 1.90 -7.21
C GLN A 16 -16.22 0.93 -7.13
N ASN A 17 -17.09 1.11 -6.13
CA ASN A 17 -18.34 0.39 -5.96
C ASN A 17 -18.21 -1.15 -5.79
N TYR A 18 -17.10 -1.63 -5.23
CA TYR A 18 -16.85 -3.04 -4.99
C TYR A 18 -17.18 -3.45 -3.55
N LYS A 19 -17.70 -4.67 -3.39
CA LYS A 19 -17.84 -5.34 -2.07
C LYS A 19 -16.68 -6.28 -1.78
N THR A 20 -16.03 -6.77 -2.82
CA THR A 20 -14.90 -7.68 -2.71
C THR A 20 -13.91 -7.32 -3.80
N TYR A 21 -12.65 -7.24 -3.41
CA TYR A 21 -11.55 -6.92 -4.30
C TYR A 21 -10.33 -7.74 -3.91
N GLU A 22 -9.62 -8.22 -4.92
CA GLU A 22 -8.37 -8.95 -4.76
C GLU A 22 -7.20 -8.03 -5.15
N LEU A 23 -6.33 -7.76 -4.19
CA LEU A 23 -5.05 -7.14 -4.47
C LEU A 23 -4.11 -8.20 -5.03
N ILE A 24 -3.91 -8.18 -6.34
CA ILE A 24 -2.98 -9.08 -7.01
C ILE A 24 -1.56 -8.82 -6.50
N LEU A 25 -0.84 -9.89 -6.17
CA LEU A 25 0.55 -9.83 -5.74
C LEU A 25 1.43 -9.13 -6.79
N ASN A 26 2.38 -8.31 -6.33
CA ASN A 26 3.27 -7.56 -7.22
C ASN A 26 4.73 -7.57 -6.78
N GLY A 27 5.12 -8.47 -5.87
CA GLY A 27 6.47 -8.46 -5.30
C GLY A 27 6.79 -7.14 -4.60
N GLY A 28 5.76 -6.52 -4.02
CA GLY A 28 5.83 -5.21 -3.40
C GLY A 28 4.76 -5.01 -2.33
N MET A 29 4.74 -3.80 -1.78
CA MET A 29 3.71 -3.35 -0.84
C MET A 29 2.71 -2.50 -1.62
N ILE A 30 1.48 -2.46 -1.14
CA ILE A 30 0.40 -1.64 -1.71
C ILE A 30 -0.11 -0.70 -0.64
N VAL A 31 -0.22 0.59 -0.96
CA VAL A 31 -0.97 1.52 -0.10
C VAL A 31 -2.41 1.53 -0.57
N LEU A 32 -3.34 1.27 0.33
CA LEU A 32 -4.75 1.55 0.10
C LEU A 32 -5.14 2.83 0.79
N ILE A 33 -5.97 3.63 0.14
CA ILE A 33 -6.49 4.86 0.70
C ILE A 33 -8.01 4.82 0.59
N ASN A 34 -8.69 4.85 1.74
CA ASN A 34 -10.14 4.95 1.78
C ASN A 34 -10.56 6.35 1.29
N GLN A 35 -11.31 6.42 0.19
CA GLN A 35 -11.75 7.70 -0.40
C GLN A 35 -13.19 8.07 0.01
N GLU A 36 -13.80 7.33 0.94
CA GLU A 36 -15.19 7.54 1.35
C GLU A 36 -15.33 7.95 2.81
N ILE A 37 -16.53 7.77 3.35
CA ILE A 37 -16.83 7.78 4.78
C ILE A 37 -16.10 6.64 5.49
N ASN A 38 -16.16 6.65 6.82
CA ASN A 38 -15.63 5.57 7.63
C ASN A 38 -16.31 4.24 7.24
N CYS A 39 -15.52 3.19 7.02
CA CYS A 39 -16.02 1.89 6.62
C CYS A 39 -15.30 0.75 7.35
N GLU A 40 -15.95 -0.40 7.41
CA GLU A 40 -15.32 -1.63 7.89
C GLU A 40 -14.89 -2.47 6.69
N VAL A 41 -13.66 -2.97 6.73
CA VAL A 41 -13.13 -3.92 5.75
C VAL A 41 -12.65 -5.18 6.46
N ILE A 42 -12.85 -6.31 5.79
CA ILE A 42 -12.27 -7.59 6.17
C ILE A 42 -11.06 -7.83 5.28
N ILE A 43 -9.89 -7.98 5.90
CA ILE A 43 -8.64 -8.32 5.23
C ILE A 43 -8.12 -9.61 5.85
N GLU A 44 -7.94 -10.66 5.05
CA GLU A 44 -7.44 -11.97 5.51
C GLU A 44 -8.19 -12.53 6.74
N ASN A 45 -9.52 -12.36 6.77
CA ASN A 45 -10.45 -12.76 7.84
C ASN A 45 -10.39 -11.92 9.13
N ASN A 46 -9.65 -10.81 9.15
CA ASN A 46 -9.63 -9.86 10.25
C ASN A 46 -10.39 -8.60 9.90
N PHE A 47 -11.06 -8.00 10.88
CA PHE A 47 -11.85 -6.79 10.72
C PHE A 47 -11.00 -5.56 11.02
N TYR A 48 -11.05 -4.58 10.12
CA TYR A 48 -10.36 -3.30 10.25
C TYR A 48 -11.33 -2.15 9.98
N GLN A 49 -11.30 -1.16 10.86
CA GLN A 49 -12.03 0.08 10.70
C GLN A 49 -11.14 1.06 9.94
N LEU A 50 -11.60 1.53 8.79
CA LEU A 50 -10.92 2.54 7.98
C LEU A 50 -11.66 3.86 8.11
N GLU A 51 -10.97 4.87 8.62
CA GLU A 51 -11.49 6.23 8.64
C GLU A 51 -11.48 6.83 7.22
N SER A 52 -12.29 7.86 7.03
CA SER A 52 -12.30 8.65 5.81
C SER A 52 -10.90 9.21 5.49
N PHE A 53 -10.45 9.06 4.25
CA PHE A 53 -9.13 9.51 3.78
C PHE A 53 -7.93 8.88 4.52
N GLN A 54 -8.14 7.74 5.17
CA GLN A 54 -7.09 6.99 5.83
C GLN A 54 -6.34 6.10 4.86
N ALA A 55 -5.01 6.09 4.96
CA ALA A 55 -4.14 5.18 4.27
C ALA A 55 -3.68 4.02 5.14
N ILE A 56 -3.72 2.82 4.58
CA ILE A 56 -3.10 1.63 5.14
C ILE A 56 -2.08 1.05 4.17
N LEU A 57 -1.03 0.46 4.71
CA LEU A 57 0.01 -0.25 3.98
C LEU A 57 -0.23 -1.75 4.12
N ILE A 58 -0.34 -2.44 2.99
CA ILE A 58 -0.60 -3.87 2.92
C ILE A 58 0.58 -4.55 2.25
N ASN A 59 1.00 -5.68 2.82
CA ASN A 59 1.96 -6.57 2.21
C ASN A 59 1.24 -7.49 1.20
N ALA A 60 1.48 -7.27 -0.09
CA ALA A 60 1.02 -8.13 -1.19
C ALA A 60 2.22 -8.73 -1.95
N TYR A 61 3.29 -9.06 -1.21
CA TYR A 61 4.57 -9.46 -1.77
C TYR A 61 4.51 -10.85 -2.40
N GLU A 62 4.13 -11.87 -1.62
CA GLU A 62 4.10 -13.28 -2.07
C GLU A 62 2.69 -13.79 -2.37
N LYS A 63 1.66 -13.15 -1.81
CA LYS A 63 0.28 -13.61 -1.88
C LYS A 63 -0.65 -12.46 -2.17
N SER A 64 -1.70 -12.77 -2.93
CA SER A 64 -2.83 -11.86 -3.13
C SER A 64 -3.53 -11.60 -1.80
N VAL A 65 -3.98 -10.37 -1.58
CA VAL A 65 -4.73 -10.01 -0.38
C VAL A 65 -6.19 -9.78 -0.73
N HIS A 66 -7.08 -10.49 -0.05
CA HIS A 66 -8.51 -10.35 -0.27
C HIS A 66 -9.11 -9.31 0.68
N ILE A 67 -9.83 -8.38 0.10
CA ILE A 67 -10.52 -7.31 0.82
C ILE A 67 -12.01 -7.48 0.60
N GLN A 68 -12.78 -7.48 1.68
CA GLN A 68 -14.23 -7.51 1.64
C GLN A 68 -14.81 -6.36 2.44
N SER A 69 -15.99 -5.89 2.05
CA SER A 69 -16.79 -4.98 2.86
C SER A 69 -18.26 -5.33 2.72
N SER A 70 -19.03 -5.08 3.78
CA SER A 70 -20.48 -5.23 3.78
C SER A 70 -21.16 -4.20 2.85
N GLU A 71 -20.53 -3.04 2.73
CA GLU A 71 -20.93 -1.91 1.91
C GLU A 71 -20.09 -1.81 0.63
N LYS A 72 -20.56 -1.01 -0.33
CA LYS A 72 -19.75 -0.69 -1.51
C LYS A 72 -18.75 0.36 -1.08
N ILE A 73 -17.47 0.12 -1.34
CA ILE A 73 -16.39 1.04 -0.99
C ILE A 73 -15.73 1.63 -2.23
N ASN A 74 -15.23 2.86 -2.11
CA ASN A 74 -14.31 3.46 -3.07
C ASN A 74 -12.92 3.60 -2.43
N ILE A 75 -11.95 2.85 -2.97
CA ILE A 75 -10.57 2.81 -2.48
C ILE A 75 -9.63 3.14 -3.63
N THR A 76 -8.56 3.85 -3.35
CA THR A 76 -7.43 3.98 -4.27
C THR A 76 -6.30 3.06 -3.83
N ALA A 77 -5.92 2.12 -4.69
CA ALA A 77 -4.76 1.27 -4.49
C ALA A 77 -3.54 1.86 -5.21
N ILE A 78 -2.48 2.13 -4.46
CA ILE A 78 -1.22 2.63 -4.98
C ILE A 78 -0.26 1.46 -5.13
N ARG A 79 0.00 1.08 -6.37
CA ARG A 79 0.90 -0.03 -6.69
C ARG A 79 2.29 0.52 -6.93
N PHE A 80 3.26 -0.06 -6.24
CA PHE A 80 4.67 0.29 -6.39
C PHE A 80 5.41 -0.74 -7.23
N LYS A 81 6.48 -0.30 -7.88
CA LYS A 81 7.39 -1.16 -8.64
C LYS A 81 8.41 -1.79 -7.70
N GLY A 82 8.35 -3.11 -7.50
CA GLY A 82 9.30 -3.86 -6.67
C GLY A 82 9.52 -3.20 -5.30
N ALA A 83 10.77 -2.88 -4.98
CA ALA A 83 11.14 -2.19 -3.73
C ALA A 83 10.78 -0.69 -3.68
N GLY A 84 9.97 -0.18 -4.60
CA GLY A 84 9.46 1.19 -4.62
C GLY A 84 8.89 1.71 -3.29
N PRO A 85 8.11 0.92 -2.50
CA PRO A 85 7.53 1.40 -1.24
C PRO A 85 8.57 1.82 -0.21
N SER A 86 9.76 1.20 -0.20
CA SER A 86 10.79 1.49 0.81
C SER A 86 11.36 2.91 0.69
N PHE A 87 11.15 3.60 -0.43
CA PHE A 87 11.51 5.01 -0.61
C PHE A 87 10.48 5.98 0.01
N PHE A 88 9.33 5.48 0.45
CA PHE A 88 8.24 6.29 1.02
C PHE A 88 7.92 5.85 2.46
N TYR A 89 8.11 4.57 2.76
CA TYR A 89 7.68 3.92 4.00
C TYR A 89 8.80 3.08 4.62
N GLU A 90 10.06 3.56 4.52
CA GLU A 90 11.25 2.87 5.05
C GLU A 90 11.05 2.42 6.51
N GLU A 91 10.43 3.27 7.33
CA GLU A 91 10.13 3.02 8.74
C GLU A 91 9.23 1.80 9.00
N TYR A 92 8.44 1.36 8.01
CA TYR A 92 7.48 0.26 8.14
C TYR A 92 7.93 -1.03 7.42
N VAL A 93 9.09 -1.00 6.73
CA VAL A 93 9.55 -2.14 5.94
C VAL A 93 9.79 -3.37 6.82
N ASP A 94 10.52 -3.20 7.93
CA ASP A 94 10.83 -4.33 8.81
C ASP A 94 9.54 -4.90 9.42
N GLU A 95 8.59 -4.07 9.85
CA GLU A 95 7.31 -4.53 10.42
C GLU A 95 6.49 -5.35 9.41
N LEU A 96 6.39 -4.90 8.16
CA LEU A 96 5.67 -5.63 7.11
C LEU A 96 6.31 -6.96 6.74
N MET A 97 7.63 -7.06 6.86
CA MET A 97 8.35 -8.30 6.57
C MET A 97 8.08 -9.36 7.65
N HIS A 98 7.92 -8.95 8.90
CA HIS A 98 7.65 -9.87 10.02
C HIS A 98 6.15 -10.14 10.21
N ASN A 99 5.28 -9.16 9.96
CA ASN A 99 3.83 -9.23 10.15
C ASN A 99 3.08 -9.12 8.81
N GLN A 100 3.36 -10.04 7.90
CA GLN A 100 2.89 -10.00 6.51
C GLN A 100 1.36 -9.92 6.31
N LYS A 101 0.56 -10.27 7.34
CA LYS A 101 -0.90 -10.37 7.22
C LYS A 101 -1.65 -9.17 7.79
N GLU A 102 -0.98 -8.31 8.55
CA GLU A 102 -1.63 -7.18 9.21
C GLU A 102 -1.35 -5.89 8.43
N PRO A 103 -2.38 -5.10 8.11
CA PRO A 103 -2.19 -3.79 7.52
C PRO A 103 -1.59 -2.84 8.55
N ILE A 104 -0.69 -1.98 8.10
CA ILE A 104 -0.15 -0.90 8.94
C ILE A 104 -0.91 0.37 8.63
N PHE A 105 -1.45 1.01 9.67
CA PHE A 105 -2.12 2.30 9.56
C PHE A 105 -1.07 3.41 9.50
N ILE A 106 -1.14 4.24 8.46
CA ILE A 106 -0.12 5.27 8.21
C ILE A 106 -0.63 6.64 8.63
N GLU A 107 -1.45 7.26 7.79
CA GLU A 107 -1.82 8.66 7.86
C GLU A 107 -3.27 8.85 7.40
N ASN A 108 -3.92 9.86 7.98
CA ASN A 108 -5.27 10.28 7.62
C ASN A 108 -5.21 11.52 6.72
N ASN A 109 -6.35 11.85 6.10
CA ASN A 109 -6.54 13.05 5.26
C ASN A 109 -5.71 13.08 3.96
N ILE A 110 -5.50 11.92 3.31
CA ILE A 110 -4.83 11.85 2.02
C ILE A 110 -5.87 11.93 0.89
N LEU A 111 -5.89 13.06 0.18
CA LEU A 111 -6.82 13.32 -0.92
C LEU A 111 -6.29 12.79 -2.25
N ILE A 112 -7.16 12.18 -3.07
CA ILE A 112 -6.79 11.57 -4.36
C ILE A 112 -6.17 12.56 -5.36
N ASN A 113 -6.69 13.80 -5.40
CA ASN A 113 -6.20 14.87 -6.27
C ASN A 113 -4.82 15.40 -5.82
N GLU A 114 -4.38 15.04 -4.62
CA GLU A 114 -3.10 15.47 -4.04
C GLU A 114 -2.07 14.33 -3.94
N LEU A 115 -2.36 13.13 -4.45
CA LEU A 115 -1.45 11.97 -4.32
C LEU A 115 -0.04 12.24 -4.84
N ASN A 116 0.09 12.93 -5.99
CA ASN A 116 1.42 13.27 -6.50
C ASN A 116 2.19 14.14 -5.51
N THR A 117 1.55 15.16 -4.94
CA THR A 117 2.14 16.06 -3.94
C THR A 117 2.48 15.29 -2.67
N TYR A 118 1.56 14.46 -2.19
CA TYR A 118 1.75 13.58 -1.04
C TYR A 118 2.99 12.70 -1.20
N PHE A 119 3.07 11.93 -2.27
CA PHE A 119 4.19 11.04 -2.53
C PHE A 119 5.50 11.78 -2.82
N GLN A 120 5.45 12.94 -3.46
CA GLN A 120 6.64 13.80 -3.63
C GLN A 120 7.20 14.27 -2.29
N ASN A 121 6.33 14.70 -1.37
CA ASN A 121 6.72 15.18 -0.06
C ASN A 121 7.23 14.05 0.84
N ARG A 122 6.63 12.87 0.71
CA ARG A 122 7.04 11.68 1.46
C ARG A 122 8.30 11.02 0.89
N PHE A 123 8.61 11.24 -0.39
CA PHE A 123 9.75 10.60 -1.04
C PHE A 123 11.06 10.89 -0.29
N LYS A 124 11.63 9.83 0.28
CA LYS A 124 12.96 9.85 0.90
C LYS A 124 13.90 9.04 0.02
N PRO A 125 14.88 9.68 -0.64
CA PRO A 125 15.95 8.92 -1.29
C PRO A 125 16.66 8.11 -0.20
N SER A 126 16.62 6.77 -0.30
CA SER A 126 17.29 5.91 0.65
C SER A 126 18.77 6.29 0.74
N LYS A 127 19.25 6.54 1.96
CA LYS A 127 20.66 6.86 2.25
C LYS A 127 21.51 5.60 2.42
N LEU A 128 20.87 4.44 2.57
CA LEU A 128 21.54 3.16 2.66
C LEU A 128 21.82 2.67 1.22
N PRO A 129 23.00 2.11 0.94
CA PRO A 129 23.12 1.22 -0.21
C PRO A 129 22.02 0.19 -0.02
N PHE A 130 21.09 0.20 -0.96
CA PHE A 130 19.92 -0.64 -0.98
C PHE A 130 20.28 -2.03 -0.46
N ASN A 131 19.63 -2.47 0.62
CA ASN A 131 19.78 -3.82 1.14
C ASN A 131 19.04 -4.80 0.21
N ILE A 132 19.34 -4.72 -1.11
CA ILE A 132 18.95 -5.67 -2.15
C ILE A 132 19.24 -7.10 -1.66
N MET A 133 20.29 -7.27 -0.87
CA MET A 133 20.65 -8.53 -0.21
C MET A 133 19.52 -9.10 0.66
N LYS A 134 18.81 -8.29 1.47
CA LYS A 134 17.68 -8.78 2.28
C LYS A 134 16.46 -9.22 1.44
N ILE A 135 16.30 -8.66 0.24
CA ILE A 135 15.23 -9.05 -0.70
C ILE A 135 15.62 -10.29 -1.50
N ILE A 136 16.89 -10.43 -1.86
CA ILE A 136 17.43 -11.63 -2.53
C ILE A 136 17.42 -12.84 -1.58
N ASP A 137 17.72 -12.66 -0.30
CA ASP A 137 17.67 -13.75 0.69
C ASP A 137 16.25 -14.34 0.84
N LEU A 138 15.19 -13.64 0.43
CA LEU A 138 13.81 -14.15 0.37
C LEU A 138 13.50 -14.95 -0.90
N LEU A 139 14.31 -14.83 -1.97
CA LEU A 139 14.12 -15.56 -3.23
C LEU A 139 14.89 -16.89 -3.26
N ASP A 140 15.91 -17.03 -2.40
CA ASP A 140 16.76 -18.22 -2.28
C ASP A 140 16.40 -19.13 -1.08
N GLY A 141 15.25 -18.89 -0.42
CA GLY A 141 14.77 -19.62 0.76
C GLY A 141 13.64 -20.61 0.50
#